data_AF-A0A1S9NB74-F1
#
_entry.id   AF-A0A1S9NB74-F1
#
_cell.length_a   1.000
_cell.length_b   1.000
_cell.length_c   1.000
_cell.angle_alpha   90.00
_cell.angle_beta   90.00
_cell.angle_gamma   90.00
#
_symmetry.space_group_name_H-M   'P 1'
#
loop_
_entity.id
_entity.type
_entity.pdbx_description
1 polymer ?
#
loop_
_entity_poly.entity_id
_entity_poly.type
_entity_poly.pdbx_seq_one_letter_code
_entity_poly.pdbx_strand_id
1 'polypeptide(L)'
;MRHGYHMGMGFYGSYILIFILIVFSILIFLLLKNKSSPNPFIIRLIDVLKVKYASGIITADEYIERKSIIEDIKYSNAYTPLLIERYADCRISTREFLNIKNEIENGNIDKLSCEKLAKGELSYDEFKAHYKK
;
A
#
# COMPACT_ATOMS: atom_id res chain seq x y z
N MET A 1 -53.29 28.80 23.08
CA MET A 1 -53.49 27.48 23.74
C MET A 1 -53.54 26.42 22.65
N ARG A 2 -52.94 25.24 22.70
CA ARG A 2 -51.83 24.61 23.42
C ARG A 2 -51.56 23.31 22.59
N HIS A 3 -50.31 22.89 22.46
CA HIS A 3 -49.83 21.82 21.57
C HIS A 3 -50.62 20.50 21.60
N GLY A 4 -50.67 19.83 20.45
CA GLY A 4 -51.16 18.46 20.34
C GLY A 4 -50.90 17.83 18.97
N TYR A 5 -49.64 17.68 18.56
CA TYR A 5 -49.28 16.82 17.43
C TYR A 5 -48.04 15.99 17.76
N HIS A 6 -48.12 14.70 17.44
CA HIS A 6 -47.08 13.65 17.54
C HIS A 6 -47.02 12.81 18.83
N MET A 7 -48.14 12.19 19.22
CA MET A 7 -48.11 10.93 19.99
C MET A 7 -48.64 9.80 19.08
N GLY A 8 -47.76 9.18 18.30
CA GLY A 8 -48.17 8.09 17.39
C GLY A 8 -47.05 7.39 16.62
N MET A 9 -45.85 7.97 16.54
CA MET A 9 -44.70 7.36 15.85
C MET A 9 -43.57 6.87 16.77
N GLY A 10 -43.76 6.89 18.09
CA GLY A 10 -42.68 6.54 19.05
C GLY A 10 -42.23 5.08 18.97
N PHE A 11 -43.17 4.14 18.85
CA PHE A 11 -42.85 2.71 18.80
C PHE A 11 -42.25 2.31 17.45
N TYR A 12 -42.90 2.62 16.32
CA TYR A 12 -42.37 2.30 14.99
C TYR A 12 -41.04 3.00 14.68
N GLY A 13 -40.87 4.24 15.14
CA GLY A 13 -39.60 4.97 15.01
C GLY A 13 -38.45 4.28 15.73
N SER A 14 -38.69 3.72 16.91
CA SER A 14 -37.68 2.95 17.65
C SER A 14 -37.27 1.67 16.91
N TYR A 15 -38.21 0.93 16.32
CA TYR A 15 -37.90 -0.26 15.52
C TYR A 15 -37.11 0.09 14.25
N ILE A 16 -37.47 1.17 13.57
CA ILE A 16 -36.73 1.67 12.39
C ILE A 16 -35.31 2.06 12.78
N LEU A 17 -35.14 2.76 13.91
CA LEU A 17 -33.82 3.16 14.41
C LEU A 17 -32.95 1.95 14.79
N ILE A 18 -33.53 0.96 15.47
CA ILE A 18 -32.85 -0.31 15.80
C ILE A 18 -32.41 -1.03 14.53
N PHE A 19 -33.28 -1.10 13.51
CA PHE A 19 -32.95 -1.72 12.23
C PHE A 19 -31.78 -1.01 11.54
N ILE A 20 -31.78 0.33 11.50
CA ILE A 20 -30.69 1.13 10.93
C ILE A 20 -29.38 0.84 11.67
N LEU A 21 -29.39 0.80 13.01
CA LEU A 21 -28.19 0.50 13.80
C LEU A 21 -27.63 -0.90 13.50
N ILE A 22 -28.50 -1.90 13.35
CA ILE A 22 -28.08 -3.27 12.99
C ILE A 22 -27.42 -3.27 11.61
N VAL A 23 -28.04 -2.63 10.61
CA VAL A 23 -27.47 -2.52 9.26
C VAL A 23 -26.12 -1.81 9.29
N PHE A 24 -26.02 -0.70 10.03
CA PHE A 24 -24.77 0.07 10.16
C PHE A 24 -23.67 -0.75 10.84
N SER A 25 -24.02 -1.52 11.88
CA SER A 25 -23.09 -2.42 12.56
C SER A 25 -22.58 -3.52 11.63
N ILE A 26 -23.45 -4.10 10.79
CA ILE A 26 -23.06 -5.12 9.81
C ILE A 26 -22.13 -4.52 8.76
N LEU A 27 -22.43 -3.31 8.27
CA LEU A 27 -21.56 -2.59 7.31
C LEU A 27 -20.18 -2.31 7.90
N ILE A 28 -20.11 -1.78 9.13
CA ILE A 28 -18.83 -1.55 9.82
C ILE A 28 -18.06 -2.86 9.99
N PHE A 29 -18.73 -3.94 10.41
CA PHE A 29 -18.10 -5.24 10.58
C PHE A 29 -17.51 -5.78 9.27
N LEU A 30 -18.24 -5.66 8.16
CA LEU A 30 -17.74 -6.06 6.84
C LEU A 30 -16.53 -5.22 6.41
N LEU A 31 -16.56 -3.90 6.64
CA LEU A 31 -15.43 -3.01 6.34
C LEU A 31 -14.19 -3.36 7.16
N LEU A 32 -14.36 -3.66 8.45
CA LEU A 32 -13.24 -4.03 9.33
C LEU A 32 -12.70 -5.43 9.03
N LYS A 33 -13.57 -6.40 8.73
CA LYS A 33 -13.17 -7.77 8.36
C LYS A 33 -12.35 -7.81 7.08
N ASN A 34 -12.55 -6.84 6.19
CA ASN A 34 -11.81 -6.74 4.93
C ASN A 34 -10.43 -6.07 5.07
N LYS A 35 -10.02 -5.64 6.27
CA LYS A 35 -8.62 -5.28 6.53
C LYS A 35 -7.81 -6.57 6.54
N SER A 36 -7.21 -6.90 5.39
CA SER A 36 -6.18 -7.93 5.30
C SER A 36 -5.15 -7.71 6.42
N SER A 37 -4.89 -8.76 7.20
CA SER A 37 -3.81 -8.75 8.18
C SER A 37 -2.51 -8.30 7.49
N PRO A 38 -1.77 -7.32 8.05
CA PRO A 38 -0.58 -6.81 7.41
C PRO A 38 0.41 -7.96 7.20
N ASN A 39 0.88 -8.11 5.96
CA ASN A 39 1.83 -9.16 5.59
C ASN A 39 3.11 -8.98 6.43
N PRO A 40 3.62 -10.03 7.11
CA PRO A 40 4.83 -9.93 7.94
C PRO A 40 6.03 -9.37 7.19
N PHE A 41 6.10 -9.60 5.87
CA PHE A 41 7.12 -9.00 5.01
C PHE A 41 7.01 -7.47 4.94
N ILE A 42 5.79 -6.94 4.78
CA ILE A 42 5.53 -5.49 4.78
C ILE A 42 5.88 -4.87 6.13
N ILE A 43 5.53 -5.54 7.24
CA ILE A 43 5.87 -5.06 8.59
C ILE A 43 7.39 -4.90 8.72
N ARG A 44 8.16 -5.90 8.27
CA ARG A 44 9.63 -5.85 8.28
C ARG A 44 10.19 -4.68 7.48
N LEU A 45 9.66 -4.42 6.27
CA LEU A 45 10.09 -3.30 5.43
C LEU A 45 9.79 -1.93 6.08
N ILE A 46 8.61 -1.80 6.69
CA ILE A 46 8.23 -0.58 7.40
C ILE A 46 9.16 -0.36 8.60
N ASP A 47 9.56 -1.41 9.31
CA ASP A 47 10.52 -1.29 10.41
C ASP A 47 11.92 -0.85 9.93
N VAL A 48 12.38 -1.32 8.77
CA VAL A 48 13.60 -0.80 8.13
C VAL A 48 13.46 0.72 7.86
N LEU A 49 12.34 1.15 7.26
CA LEU A 49 12.09 2.57 7.02
C LEU A 49 12.05 3.39 8.32
N LYS A 50 11.45 2.86 9.39
CA LYS A 50 11.45 3.55 10.71
C LYS A 50 12.86 3.76 11.24
N VAL A 51 13.73 2.76 11.10
CA VAL A 51 15.14 2.89 11.51
C VAL A 51 15.86 3.95 10.69
N LYS A 52 15.61 4.02 9.37
CA LYS A 52 16.17 5.05 8.48
C LYS A 52 15.67 6.46 8.83
N TYR A 53 14.40 6.60 9.16
CA TYR A 53 13.82 7.85 9.61
C TYR A 53 14.40 8.28 10.98
N ALA A 54 14.48 7.36 11.94
CA ALA A 54 15.03 7.63 13.26
C ALA A 54 16.52 8.01 13.24
N SER A 55 17.27 7.51 12.25
CA SER A 55 18.66 7.89 12.01
C SER A 55 18.83 9.19 11.21
N GLY A 56 17.73 9.82 10.78
CA GLY A 56 17.76 11.08 10.01
C GLY A 56 18.25 10.93 8.57
N ILE A 57 18.28 9.70 8.03
CA ILE A 57 18.70 9.44 6.64
C ILE A 57 17.62 9.93 5.65
N ILE A 58 16.36 9.84 6.05
CA ILE A 58 15.20 10.26 5.26
C ILE A 58 14.36 11.27 6.04
N THR A 59 13.71 12.16 5.31
CA THR A 59 12.78 13.16 5.87
C THR A 59 11.43 12.54 6.22
N ALA A 60 10.59 13.29 6.95
CA ALA A 60 9.23 12.85 7.28
C ALA A 60 8.37 12.66 6.01
N ASP A 61 8.49 13.55 5.04
CA ASP A 61 7.76 13.47 3.78
C ASP A 61 8.16 12.23 2.97
N GLU A 62 9.46 11.97 2.85
CA GLU A 62 9.98 10.76 2.19
C GLU A 62 9.57 9.49 2.92
N TYR A 63 9.53 9.50 4.25
CA TYR A 63 9.05 8.36 5.03
C TYR A 63 7.58 8.06 4.73
N ILE A 64 6.72 9.09 4.70
CA ILE A 64 5.28 8.95 4.41
C ILE A 64 5.08 8.43 2.99
N GLU A 65 5.78 9.00 2.01
CA GLU A 65 5.72 8.58 0.61
C GLU A 65 6.14 7.11 0.45
N ARG A 66 7.33 6.75 0.95
CA ARG A 66 7.87 5.39 0.85
C ARG A 66 6.97 4.38 1.56
N LYS A 67 6.46 4.73 2.75
CA LYS A 67 5.55 3.86 3.50
C LYS A 67 4.27 3.59 2.72
N SER A 68 3.65 4.62 2.14
CA SER A 68 2.43 4.47 1.34
C SER A 68 2.65 3.52 0.15
N ILE A 69 3.77 3.68 -0.55
CA ILE A 69 4.11 2.82 -1.71
C ILE A 69 4.30 1.36 -1.28
N ILE A 70 4.95 1.13 -0.14
CA ILE A 70 5.16 -0.23 0.37
C ILE A 70 3.85 -0.89 0.80
N GLU A 71 2.96 -0.16 1.47
CA GLU A 71 1.68 -0.68 1.93
C GLU A 71 0.72 -1.01 0.77
N ASP A 72 0.74 -0.21 -0.30
CA ASP A 72 -0.15 -0.37 -1.46
C ASP A 72 0.38 -1.31 -2.55
N ILE A 73 1.60 -1.84 -2.41
CA ILE A 73 2.20 -2.63 -3.48
C ILE A 73 1.48 -3.96 -3.70
N LYS A 74 1.24 -4.29 -4.97
CA LYS A 74 0.81 -5.62 -5.40
C LYS A 74 2.00 -6.42 -5.88
N TYR A 75 2.16 -7.63 -5.33
CA TYR A 75 3.20 -8.58 -5.71
C TYR A 75 2.80 -9.31 -6.99
N SER A 76 2.88 -8.62 -8.12
CA SER A 76 2.53 -9.18 -9.44
C SER A 76 3.61 -10.12 -9.99
N ASN A 77 4.87 -9.92 -9.59
CA ASN A 77 6.03 -10.66 -10.09
C ASN A 77 6.93 -11.13 -8.94
N ALA A 78 7.59 -12.28 -9.10
CA ALA A 78 8.55 -12.85 -8.16
C ALA A 78 9.75 -11.94 -7.83
N TYR A 79 10.09 -10.98 -8.70
CA TYR A 79 11.18 -10.03 -8.47
C TYR A 79 10.75 -8.76 -7.70
N THR A 80 9.45 -8.51 -7.56
CA THR A 80 8.91 -7.34 -6.84
C THR A 80 9.37 -7.26 -5.38
N PRO A 81 9.39 -8.38 -4.61
CA PRO A 81 9.93 -8.39 -3.24
C PRO A 81 11.39 -7.92 -3.14
N LEU A 82 12.25 -8.34 -4.07
CA LEU A 82 13.67 -7.96 -4.09
C LEU A 82 13.83 -6.46 -4.37
N LEU A 83 13.05 -5.95 -5.32
CA LEU A 83 13.08 -4.54 -5.70
C LEU A 83 12.60 -3.65 -4.54
N ILE A 84 11.54 -4.05 -3.83
CA ILE A 84 11.00 -3.27 -2.73
C ILE A 84 11.88 -3.30 -1.48
N GLU A 85 12.61 -4.41 -1.23
CA GLU A 85 13.63 -4.45 -0.19
C GLU A 85 14.70 -3.38 -0.42
N ARG A 86 15.22 -3.25 -1.66
CA ARG A 86 16.18 -2.18 -2.01
C ARG A 86 15.59 -0.79 -1.84
N TYR A 87 14.31 -0.62 -2.16
CA TYR A 87 13.62 0.65 -2.00
C TYR A 87 13.44 1.03 -0.52
N ALA A 88 13.07 0.08 0.33
CA ALA A 88 12.96 0.27 1.78
C ALA A 88 14.32 0.59 2.43
N ASP A 89 15.40 -0.04 1.95
CA ASP A 89 16.78 0.24 2.35
C ASP A 89 17.28 1.64 1.93
N CYS A 90 16.50 2.38 1.15
CA CYS A 90 16.87 3.67 0.56
C CYS A 90 18.04 3.60 -0.43
N ARG A 91 18.26 2.44 -1.07
CA ARG A 91 19.31 2.28 -2.10
C ARG A 91 18.92 2.83 -3.47
N ILE A 92 17.61 2.98 -3.70
CA ILE A 92 17.05 3.50 -4.94
C ILE A 92 16.00 4.58 -4.63
N SER A 93 15.86 5.50 -5.57
CA SER A 93 14.85 6.56 -5.51
C SER A 93 13.46 6.04 -5.91
N THR A 94 12.39 6.77 -5.56
CA THR A 94 11.02 6.42 -5.98
C THR A 94 10.92 6.35 -7.51
N ARG A 95 11.58 7.28 -8.22
CA ARG A 95 11.58 7.32 -9.68
C ARG A 95 12.21 6.06 -10.29
N GLU A 96 13.38 5.66 -9.81
CA GLU A 96 14.05 4.44 -10.27
C GLU A 96 13.24 3.20 -9.95
N PHE A 97 12.69 3.12 -8.73
CA PHE A 97 11.83 2.03 -8.32
C PHE A 97 10.64 1.84 -9.27
N LEU A 98 9.91 2.92 -9.57
CA LEU A 98 8.75 2.87 -10.47
C LEU A 98 9.15 2.49 -11.90
N ASN A 99 10.28 3.02 -12.38
CA ASN A 99 10.79 2.67 -13.70
C ASN A 99 11.12 1.18 -13.80
N ILE A 100 11.89 0.63 -12.85
CA ILE A 100 12.26 -0.80 -12.85
C ILE A 100 11.01 -1.67 -12.68
N LYS A 101 10.07 -1.28 -11.81
CA LYS A 101 8.81 -2.00 -11.61
C LYS A 101 8.00 -2.11 -12.91
N ASN A 102 7.85 -0.99 -13.62
CA ASN A 102 7.12 -0.97 -14.90
C ASN A 102 7.77 -1.86 -15.94
N GLU A 103 9.10 -1.85 -16.01
CA GLU A 103 9.86 -2.73 -16.92
C GLU A 103 9.65 -4.22 -16.60
N ILE A 104 9.70 -4.60 -15.32
CA ILE A 104 9.48 -5.97 -14.86
C ILE A 104 8.02 -6.43 -15.10
N GLU A 105 7.05 -5.53 -14.95
CA GLU A 105 5.62 -5.83 -15.17
C GLU A 105 5.25 -5.89 -16.66
N ASN A 106 5.93 -5.12 -17.52
CA ASN A 106 5.70 -5.17 -18.97
C ASN A 106 6.10 -6.51 -19.61
N GLY A 107 6.92 -7.33 -18.93
CA GLY A 107 7.26 -8.69 -19.37
C GLY A 107 8.15 -8.76 -20.63
N ASN A 108 8.62 -7.63 -21.15
CA ASN A 108 9.46 -7.55 -22.35
C ASN A 108 10.94 -7.91 -22.10
N ILE A 109 11.28 -8.28 -20.86
CA ILE A 109 12.65 -8.47 -20.41
C ILE A 109 12.85 -9.93 -19.98
N ASP A 110 14.02 -10.48 -20.26
CA ASP A 110 14.37 -11.82 -19.84
C ASP A 110 14.42 -11.92 -18.30
N LYS A 111 14.16 -13.14 -17.79
CA LYS A 111 14.11 -13.40 -16.34
C LYS A 111 15.41 -13.03 -15.62
N LEU A 112 16.56 -13.21 -16.28
CA LEU A 112 17.88 -12.98 -15.70
C LEU A 112 18.17 -11.47 -15.58
N SER A 113 17.80 -10.68 -16.58
CA SER A 113 17.87 -9.21 -16.52
C SER A 113 16.90 -8.63 -15.48
N CYS A 114 15.68 -9.19 -15.36
CA CYS A 114 14.74 -8.79 -14.29
C CYS A 114 15.34 -9.05 -12.90
N GLU A 115 15.96 -10.21 -12.69
CA GLU A 115 16.61 -10.56 -11.44
C GLU A 115 17.77 -9.61 -11.12
N LYS A 116 18.64 -9.35 -12.12
CA LYS A 116 19.77 -8.42 -11.97
C LYS A 116 19.33 -7.00 -11.64
N LEU A 117 18.28 -6.50 -12.30
CA LEU A 117 17.69 -5.19 -12.02
C LEU A 117 17.12 -5.12 -10.60
N ALA A 118 16.38 -6.14 -10.18
CA ALA A 118 15.79 -6.19 -8.86
C ALA A 118 16.84 -6.28 -7.75
N LYS A 119 17.91 -7.07 -7.94
CA LYS A 119 19.05 -7.17 -7.00
C LYS A 119 19.96 -5.95 -7.02
N GLY A 120 19.96 -5.18 -8.10
CA GLY A 120 20.87 -4.04 -8.28
C GLY A 120 22.25 -4.38 -8.81
N GLU A 121 22.39 -5.55 -9.43
CA GLU A 121 23.60 -5.95 -10.16
C GLU A 121 23.69 -5.21 -11.51
N LEU A 122 22.56 -4.69 -12.01
CA LEU A 122 22.47 -3.87 -13.21
C LEU A 122 21.81 -2.54 -12.85
N SER A 123 22.45 -1.41 -13.18
CA SER A 123 21.82 -0.10 -13.02
C SER A 123 20.70 0.11 -14.04
N TYR A 124 19.69 0.89 -13.68
CA TYR A 124 18.60 1.22 -14.62
C TYR A 124 19.11 1.99 -15.85
N ASP A 125 20.11 2.85 -15.67
CA ASP A 125 20.68 3.63 -16.77
C ASP A 125 21.47 2.74 -17.75
N GLU A 126 22.22 1.77 -17.23
CA GLU A 126 22.92 0.77 -18.04
C GLU A 126 21.91 -0.11 -18.81
N PHE A 127 20.85 -0.56 -18.13
CA PHE A 127 19.77 -1.31 -18.77
C PHE A 127 19.12 -0.51 -19.90
N LYS A 128 18.80 0.77 -19.65
CA LYS A 128 18.18 1.64 -20.66
C LYS A 128 19.10 1.84 -21.87
N ALA A 129 20.40 2.03 -21.64
CA ALA A 129 21.38 2.21 -22.71
C ALA A 129 21.51 0.98 -23.62
N HIS A 130 21.37 -0.23 -23.07
CA HIS A 130 21.50 -1.48 -23.83
C HIS A 130 20.21 -1.94 -24.52
N TYR A 131 19.03 -1.63 -23.96
CA TYR A 131 17.76 -2.24 -24.39
C TYR A 131 16.73 -1.26 -25.00
N LYS A 132 16.90 0.06 -24.85
CA LYS A 132 15.96 1.08 -25.38
C LYS A 132 16.58 1.98 -26.45
N LYS A 133 17.30 1.40 -27.40
CA LYS A 133 17.84 2.14 -28.56
C LYS A 133 16.75 2.46 -29.58
#